data_AF-A0A397GV36-F1
#
_entry.id   AF-A0A397GV36-F1
#
_cell.length_a   1.000
_cell.length_b   1.000
_cell.length_c   1.000
_cell.angle_alpha   90.00
_cell.angle_beta   90.00
_cell.angle_gamma   90.00
#
_symmetry.space_group_name_H-M   'P 1'
#
loop_
_entity.id
_entity.type
_entity.pdbx_description
1 polymer ?
#
loop_
_entity_poly.entity_id
_entity_poly.type
_entity_poly.pdbx_seq_one_letter_code
_entity_poly.pdbx_strand_id
1 'polypeptide(L)'
;MKFNKAYSSLINKLPPSLVNEAWKRLLSRKKSPMTKEEASTINPIVESFLRHEVNRYQKKLKYQRKSLPLFKNSLYDIDMPDQETQTQDTNPICDHEKEINYHVKKELDSLSLQLLEFNEKTFDPFIQEITKRIEEQDNANNELRSEIDQQKLLLQETERKLENLKSKSTY
;
A
#
# COMPACT_ATOMS: atom_id res chain seq x y z
N MET A 1 32.63 16.10 -8.42
CA MET A 1 32.06 15.37 -9.57
C MET A 1 31.78 16.39 -10.64
N LYS A 2 32.39 16.30 -11.83
CA LYS A 2 32.29 17.39 -12.81
C LYS A 2 32.06 16.82 -14.20
N PHE A 3 30.78 16.69 -14.55
CA PHE A 3 30.40 16.53 -15.95
C PHE A 3 30.80 17.77 -16.75
N ASN A 4 31.04 17.56 -18.05
CA ASN A 4 31.31 18.66 -18.95
C ASN A 4 30.12 19.65 -19.04
N LYS A 5 30.41 20.94 -19.22
CA LYS A 5 29.40 22.00 -19.41
C LYS A 5 28.49 21.74 -20.64
N ALA A 6 28.98 21.01 -21.63
CA ALA A 6 28.18 20.59 -22.79
C ALA A 6 26.90 19.82 -22.39
N TYR A 7 26.90 19.13 -21.25
CA TYR A 7 25.76 18.34 -20.77
C TYR A 7 24.81 19.09 -19.85
N SER A 8 25.02 20.40 -19.60
CA SER A 8 24.19 21.18 -18.69
C SER A 8 22.69 21.11 -19.03
N SER A 9 22.33 21.04 -20.31
CA SER A 9 20.93 20.90 -20.77
C SER A 9 20.27 19.58 -20.36
N LEU A 10 21.04 18.51 -20.16
CA LEU A 10 20.58 17.20 -19.68
C LEU A 10 20.60 17.14 -18.16
N ILE A 11 21.67 17.64 -17.54
CA ILE A 11 21.86 17.62 -16.09
C ILE A 11 20.79 18.44 -15.38
N ASN A 12 20.44 19.62 -15.91
CA ASN A 12 19.41 20.48 -15.34
C ASN A 12 18.00 19.86 -15.37
N LYS A 13 17.79 18.76 -16.12
CA LYS A 13 16.52 18.01 -16.16
C LYS A 13 16.46 16.89 -15.11
N LEU A 14 17.53 16.69 -14.35
CA LEU A 14 17.63 15.66 -13.32
C LEU A 14 17.79 16.30 -11.92
N PRO A 15 17.19 15.71 -10.87
CA PRO A 15 17.46 16.13 -9.51
C PRO A 15 18.93 15.83 -9.11
N PRO A 16 19.53 16.62 -8.21
CA PRO A 16 20.94 16.48 -7.83
C PRO A 16 21.35 15.09 -7.36
N SER A 17 20.45 14.36 -6.69
CA SER A 17 20.68 12.98 -6.24
C SER A 17 20.92 12.02 -7.41
N LEU A 18 20.13 12.12 -8.48
CA LEU A 18 20.27 11.28 -9.67
C LEU A 18 21.50 11.64 -10.49
N VAL A 19 21.91 12.92 -10.52
CA VAL A 19 23.16 13.34 -11.17
C VAL A 19 24.36 12.70 -10.47
N ASN A 20 24.38 12.68 -9.14
CA ASN A 20 25.43 12.05 -8.36
C ASN A 20 25.46 10.52 -8.55
N GLU A 21 24.29 9.89 -8.61
CA GLU A 21 24.18 8.45 -8.87
C GLU A 21 24.64 8.08 -10.29
N ALA A 22 24.27 8.87 -11.30
CA ALA A 22 24.71 8.71 -12.68
C ALA A 22 26.24 8.79 -12.79
N TRP A 23 26.86 9.76 -12.11
CA TRP A 23 28.32 9.88 -12.05
C TRP A 23 28.97 8.62 -11.45
N LYS A 24 28.45 8.12 -10.33
CA LYS A 24 28.94 6.87 -9.72
C LYS A 24 28.82 5.68 -10.67
N ARG A 25 27.68 5.53 -11.35
CA ARG A 25 27.41 4.42 -12.28
C ARG A 25 28.33 4.41 -13.50
N LEU A 26 28.70 5.58 -14.02
CA LEU A 26 29.63 5.69 -15.13
C LEU A 26 31.04 5.22 -14.73
N LEU A 27 31.48 5.58 -13.53
CA LEU A 27 32.79 5.19 -12.99
C LEU A 27 32.83 3.73 -12.51
N SER A 28 31.70 3.17 -12.09
CA SER A 28 31.61 1.81 -11.50
C SER A 28 31.08 0.74 -12.48
N ARG A 29 31.09 1.00 -13.79
CA ARG A 29 30.47 0.10 -14.77
C ARG A 29 31.25 -1.22 -14.90
N LYS A 30 30.59 -2.35 -14.58
CA LYS A 30 31.18 -3.70 -14.49
C LYS A 30 31.97 -4.18 -15.72
N LYS A 31 31.61 -3.76 -16.93
CA LYS A 31 32.25 -4.21 -18.19
C LYS A 31 33.26 -3.21 -18.79
N SER A 32 33.22 -1.95 -18.36
CA SER A 32 34.07 -0.87 -18.89
C SER A 32 33.90 0.38 -18.02
N PRO A 33 34.54 0.45 -16.84
CA PRO A 33 34.47 1.63 -15.98
C PRO A 33 35.10 2.81 -16.73
N MET A 34 34.36 3.91 -16.83
CA MET A 34 34.89 5.13 -17.45
C MET A 34 35.89 5.76 -16.48
N THR A 35 37.01 6.28 -16.98
CA THR A 35 37.90 7.11 -16.15
C THR A 35 37.24 8.46 -15.85
N LYS A 36 37.71 9.17 -14.82
CA LYS A 36 37.14 10.47 -14.43
C LYS A 36 37.37 11.50 -15.54
N GLU A 37 38.52 11.41 -16.19
CA GLU A 37 39.00 12.28 -17.25
C GLU A 37 38.14 12.14 -18.51
N GLU A 38 37.86 10.90 -18.91
CA GLU A 38 36.96 10.59 -20.03
C GLU A 38 35.51 11.00 -19.73
N ALA A 39 35.04 10.79 -18.50
CA ALA A 39 33.69 11.18 -18.07
C ALA A 39 33.50 12.71 -17.96
N SER A 40 34.58 13.44 -17.70
CA SER A 40 34.61 14.90 -17.67
C SER A 40 34.79 15.54 -19.06
N THR A 41 35.20 14.75 -20.06
CA THR A 41 35.37 15.20 -21.45
C THR A 41 34.07 15.03 -22.24
N ILE A 42 33.98 15.69 -23.41
CA ILE A 42 32.84 15.52 -24.33
C ILE A 42 32.95 14.13 -24.97
N ASN A 43 32.21 13.17 -24.42
CA ASN A 43 32.11 11.79 -24.89
C ASN A 43 30.64 11.45 -25.25
N PRO A 44 30.34 10.97 -26.47
CA PRO A 44 28.98 10.62 -26.89
C PRO A 44 28.36 9.50 -26.05
N ILE A 45 29.17 8.62 -25.46
CA ILE A 45 28.69 7.55 -24.57
C ILE A 45 28.09 8.15 -23.30
N VAL A 46 28.75 9.16 -22.72
CA VAL A 46 28.25 9.88 -21.53
C VAL A 46 26.94 10.60 -21.87
N GLU A 47 26.87 11.24 -23.04
CA GLU A 47 25.67 11.93 -23.48
C GLU A 47 24.48 10.96 -23.64
N SER A 48 24.69 9.83 -24.30
CA SER A 48 23.66 8.79 -24.52
C SER A 48 23.14 8.23 -23.19
N PHE A 49 24.05 8.04 -22.22
CA PHE A 49 23.71 7.58 -20.87
C PHE A 49 22.87 8.61 -20.11
N LEU A 50 23.25 9.89 -20.14
CA LEU A 50 22.49 10.96 -19.50
C LEU A 50 21.11 11.15 -20.15
N ARG A 51 21.00 11.04 -21.48
CA ARG A 51 19.71 11.04 -22.19
C ARG A 51 18.82 9.89 -21.72
N HIS A 52 19.39 8.70 -21.54
CA HIS A 52 18.66 7.55 -21.02
C HIS A 52 18.13 7.81 -19.61
N GLU A 53 18.94 8.37 -18.70
CA GLU A 53 18.49 8.66 -17.33
C GLU A 53 17.44 9.77 -17.26
N VAL A 54 17.57 10.83 -18.09
CA VAL A 54 16.53 11.86 -18.23
C VAL A 54 15.21 11.22 -18.67
N ASN A 55 15.25 10.37 -19.70
CA ASN A 55 14.06 9.69 -20.20
C ASN A 55 13.44 8.75 -19.14
N ARG A 56 14.27 8.02 -18.41
CA ARG A 56 13.82 7.13 -17.33
C ARG A 56 13.14 7.91 -16.20
N TYR A 57 13.74 9.01 -15.77
CA TYR A 57 13.18 9.89 -14.74
C TYR A 57 11.84 10.51 -15.19
N GLN A 58 11.78 11.03 -16.41
CA GLN A 58 10.55 11.59 -16.97
C GLN A 58 9.45 10.56 -17.13
N LYS A 59 9.77 9.33 -17.57
CA LYS A 59 8.80 8.21 -17.61
C LYS A 59 8.27 7.92 -16.22
N LYS A 60 9.15 7.80 -15.21
CA LYS A 60 8.75 7.58 -13.81
C LYS A 60 7.79 8.67 -13.32
N LEU A 61 8.08 9.96 -13.59
CA LEU A 61 7.17 11.06 -13.26
C LEU A 61 5.81 10.94 -13.94
N LYS A 62 5.77 10.54 -15.23
CA LYS A 62 4.51 10.33 -15.95
C LYS A 62 3.68 9.18 -15.35
N TYR A 63 4.31 8.08 -14.94
CA TYR A 63 3.60 6.97 -14.28
C TYR A 63 3.08 7.37 -12.89
N GLN A 64 3.88 8.07 -12.09
CA GLN A 64 3.46 8.57 -10.79
C GLN A 64 2.28 9.56 -10.90
N ARG A 65 2.23 10.38 -11.96
CA ARG A 65 1.09 11.26 -12.24
C ARG A 65 -0.16 10.54 -12.74
N LYS A 66 -0.02 9.34 -13.35
CA LYS A 66 -1.15 8.51 -13.80
C LYS A 66 -1.75 7.66 -12.67
N SER A 67 -0.94 7.25 -11.69
CA SER A 67 -1.40 6.58 -10.47
C SER A 67 -1.97 7.54 -9.42
N LEU A 68 -2.00 8.85 -9.73
CA LEU A 68 -2.56 9.90 -8.89
C LEU A 68 -3.82 10.55 -9.51
N PRO A 69 -4.89 9.81 -9.91
CA PRO A 69 -6.16 10.43 -10.23
C PRO A 69 -6.98 10.78 -8.96
N LEU A 70 -6.57 10.34 -7.77
CA LEU A 70 -7.29 10.59 -6.52
C LEU A 70 -7.07 12.00 -5.92
N PHE A 71 -6.10 12.78 -6.40
CA PHE A 71 -5.68 14.04 -5.76
C PHE A 71 -5.77 15.30 -6.64
N LYS A 72 -6.38 15.23 -7.83
CA LYS A 72 -6.36 16.35 -8.79
C LYS A 72 -7.60 17.23 -8.85
N ASN A 73 -8.66 16.91 -8.13
CA ASN A 73 -9.86 17.75 -8.12
C ASN A 73 -9.91 18.58 -6.83
N SER A 74 -9.02 19.57 -6.68
CA SER A 74 -9.32 20.70 -5.75
C SER A 74 -8.32 21.85 -5.79
N LEU A 75 -7.08 21.71 -6.30
CA LEU A 75 -6.06 22.71 -5.94
C LEU A 75 -5.88 23.91 -6.89
N TYR A 76 -6.50 23.93 -8.08
CA TYR A 76 -6.39 25.09 -8.99
C TYR A 76 -7.64 25.25 -9.84
N ASP A 77 -8.73 25.71 -9.22
CA ASP A 77 -9.89 26.26 -9.95
C ASP A 77 -10.35 27.55 -9.25
N ILE A 78 -9.38 28.43 -9.00
CA ILE A 78 -9.66 29.83 -8.70
C ILE A 78 -9.16 30.58 -9.92
N ASP A 79 -10.08 30.93 -10.81
CA ASP A 79 -9.90 32.03 -11.76
C ASP A 79 -9.45 33.24 -10.94
N MET A 80 -8.18 33.59 -11.04
CA MET A 80 -7.63 34.79 -10.43
C MET A 80 -7.72 35.88 -11.49
N PRO A 81 -8.66 36.84 -11.40
CA PRO A 81 -8.65 37.97 -12.30
C PRO A 81 -7.44 38.85 -11.96
N ASP A 82 -6.60 39.14 -12.95
CA ASP A 82 -5.57 40.16 -12.87
C ASP A 82 -6.23 41.49 -12.48
N GLN A 83 -6.13 41.86 -11.21
CA GLN A 83 -6.46 43.19 -10.72
C GLN A 83 -5.20 43.77 -10.10
N GLU A 84 -4.38 44.40 -10.94
CA GLU A 84 -3.42 45.41 -10.52
C GLU A 84 -4.19 46.55 -9.82
N THR A 85 -4.40 46.44 -8.51
CA THR A 85 -4.81 47.58 -7.69
C THR A 85 -3.92 47.71 -6.47
N GLN A 86 -3.08 48.73 -6.55
CA GLN A 86 -2.27 49.27 -5.47
C GLN A 86 -3.20 49.86 -4.39
N THR A 87 -3.47 49.12 -3.32
CA THR A 87 -4.07 49.68 -2.10
C THR A 87 -3.46 49.09 -0.83
N GLN A 88 -2.76 49.96 -0.12
CA GLN A 88 -2.62 50.11 1.33
C GLN A 88 -2.44 48.85 2.20
N ASP A 89 -1.31 48.90 2.90
CA ASP A 89 -0.79 48.05 3.97
C ASP A 89 -1.85 47.68 5.03
N THR A 90 -2.59 46.62 4.76
CA THR A 90 -3.23 45.81 5.80
C THR A 90 -2.99 44.37 5.42
N ASN A 91 -1.94 43.77 6.00
CA ASN A 91 -1.73 42.33 5.92
C ASN A 91 -3.01 41.65 6.44
N PRO A 92 -3.80 40.94 5.60
CA PRO A 92 -4.74 40.00 6.16
C PRO A 92 -3.86 38.91 6.75
N ILE A 93 -3.77 38.86 8.08
CA ILE A 93 -3.19 37.71 8.78
C ILE A 93 -4.17 36.57 8.52
N CYS A 94 -4.03 35.96 7.36
CA CYS A 94 -4.69 34.72 7.04
C CYS A 94 -3.97 33.66 7.85
N ASP A 95 -4.68 33.03 8.79
CA ASP A 95 -4.19 31.87 9.56
C ASP A 95 -4.10 30.66 8.62
N HIS A 96 -3.19 30.72 7.63
CA HIS A 96 -2.98 29.69 6.62
C HIS A 96 -2.78 28.31 7.25
N GLU A 97 -2.21 28.25 8.46
CA GLU A 97 -2.08 27.02 9.24
C GLU A 97 -3.44 26.39 9.61
N LYS A 98 -4.44 27.19 9.99
CA LYS A 98 -5.77 26.69 10.36
C LYS A 98 -6.50 26.12 9.14
N GLU A 99 -6.38 26.79 7.99
CA GLU A 99 -6.98 26.33 6.73
C GLU A 99 -6.32 25.02 6.27
N ILE A 100 -4.99 24.96 6.26
CA ILE A 100 -4.25 23.72 5.94
C ILE A 100 -4.66 22.59 6.88
N ASN A 101 -4.72 22.84 8.19
CA ASN A 101 -5.11 21.83 9.17
C ASN A 101 -6.55 21.34 8.97
N TYR A 102 -7.48 22.23 8.61
CA TYR A 102 -8.86 21.85 8.29
C TYR A 102 -8.93 20.91 7.08
N HIS A 103 -8.23 21.24 6.00
CA HIS A 103 -8.19 20.41 4.80
C HIS A 103 -7.53 19.05 5.06
N VAL A 104 -6.37 19.04 5.75
CA VAL A 104 -5.68 17.80 6.11
C VAL A 104 -6.58 16.91 6.96
N LYS A 105 -7.28 17.49 7.95
CA LYS A 105 -8.20 16.73 8.81
C LYS A 105 -9.35 16.14 8.00
N LYS A 106 -9.99 16.93 7.14
CA LYS A 106 -11.11 16.48 6.31
C LYS A 106 -10.72 15.31 5.38
N GLU A 107 -9.56 15.40 4.75
CA GLU A 107 -9.04 14.34 3.88
C GLU A 107 -8.67 13.09 4.68
N LEU A 108 -8.10 13.26 5.87
CA LEU A 108 -7.78 12.15 6.76
C LEU A 108 -9.05 11.41 7.22
N ASP A 109 -10.08 12.16 7.61
CA ASP A 109 -11.37 11.61 8.01
C ASP A 109 -12.03 10.85 6.85
N SER A 110 -11.98 11.42 5.63
CA SER A 110 -12.45 10.78 4.40
C SER A 110 -11.72 9.47 4.11
N LEU A 111 -10.38 9.48 4.19
CA LEU A 111 -9.56 8.30 3.98
C LEU A 111 -9.83 7.21 5.03
N SER A 112 -10.00 7.62 6.30
CA SER A 112 -10.35 6.70 7.38
C SER A 112 -11.69 6.00 7.12
N LEU A 113 -12.70 6.74 6.64
CA LEU A 113 -14.01 6.19 6.33
C LEU A 113 -13.94 5.21 5.15
N GLN A 114 -13.21 5.55 4.09
CA GLN A 114 -13.03 4.67 2.93
C GLN A 114 -12.29 3.38 3.30
N LEU A 115 -11.28 3.46 4.16
CA LEU A 115 -10.57 2.28 4.65
C LEU A 115 -11.48 1.39 5.50
N LEU A 116 -12.32 1.97 6.34
CA LEU A 116 -13.29 1.21 7.14
C LEU A 116 -14.30 0.49 6.23
N GLU A 117 -14.90 1.21 5.28
CA GLU A 117 -15.87 0.64 4.34
C GLU A 117 -15.23 -0.45 3.46
N PHE A 118 -13.99 -0.23 3.01
CA PHE A 118 -13.25 -1.23 2.25
C PHE A 118 -13.00 -2.50 3.07
N ASN A 119 -12.57 -2.34 4.33
CA ASN A 119 -12.32 -3.47 5.21
C ASN A 119 -13.59 -4.25 5.51
N GLU A 120 -14.69 -3.57 5.82
CA GLU A 120 -16.01 -4.17 6.04
C GLU A 120 -16.42 -4.99 4.81
N LYS A 121 -16.41 -4.38 3.62
CA LYS A 121 -16.77 -5.07 2.37
C LYS A 121 -15.86 -6.25 2.02
N THR A 122 -14.57 -6.15 2.35
CA THR A 122 -13.59 -7.16 1.98
C THR A 122 -13.58 -8.35 2.95
N PHE A 123 -13.71 -8.09 4.24
CA PHE A 123 -13.51 -9.10 5.27
C PHE A 123 -14.82 -9.63 5.85
N ASP A 124 -15.90 -8.86 5.89
CA ASP A 124 -17.16 -9.31 6.49
C ASP A 124 -17.71 -10.59 5.88
N PRO A 125 -17.72 -10.79 4.54
CA PRO A 125 -18.21 -12.04 3.97
C PRO A 125 -17.40 -13.25 4.45
N PHE A 126 -16.09 -13.08 4.66
CA PHE A 126 -15.22 -14.14 5.15
C PHE A 126 -15.44 -14.42 6.64
N ILE A 127 -15.61 -13.37 7.45
CA ILE A 127 -15.95 -13.51 8.87
C ILE A 127 -17.30 -14.21 9.03
N GLN A 128 -18.32 -13.82 8.26
CA GLN A 128 -19.64 -14.46 8.28
C GLN A 128 -19.57 -15.93 7.89
N GLU A 129 -18.81 -16.27 6.83
CA GLU A 129 -18.63 -17.66 6.40
C GLU A 129 -17.91 -18.51 7.46
N ILE A 130 -16.86 -17.97 8.11
CA ILE A 130 -16.18 -18.66 9.22
C ILE A 130 -17.15 -18.90 10.37
N THR A 131 -17.87 -17.86 10.81
CA THR A 131 -18.83 -17.96 11.91
C THR A 131 -19.88 -19.01 11.62
N LYS A 132 -20.43 -19.02 10.40
CA LYS A 132 -21.41 -20.01 9.97
C LYS A 132 -20.86 -21.44 10.05
N ARG A 133 -19.63 -21.68 9.59
CA ARG A 133 -19.00 -23.01 9.66
C ARG A 133 -18.77 -23.47 11.09
N ILE A 134 -18.38 -22.57 11.98
CA ILE A 134 -18.19 -22.88 13.40
C ILE A 134 -19.53 -23.27 14.02
N GLU A 135 -20.59 -22.50 13.77
CA GLU A 135 -21.93 -22.81 14.28
C GLU A 135 -22.46 -24.15 13.74
N GLU A 136 -22.29 -24.44 12.45
CA GLU A 136 -22.66 -25.72 11.85
C GLU A 136 -21.90 -26.89 12.51
N GLN A 137 -20.60 -26.72 12.75
CA GLN A 137 -19.77 -27.73 13.39
C GLN A 137 -20.17 -27.96 14.86
N ASP A 138 -20.46 -26.90 15.61
CA ASP A 138 -20.91 -27.00 17.00
C ASP A 138 -22.26 -27.72 17.10
N ASN A 139 -23.19 -27.43 16.19
CA ASN A 139 -24.48 -28.12 16.14
C ASN A 139 -24.31 -29.62 15.86
N ALA A 140 -23.50 -29.99 14.85
CA ALA A 140 -23.21 -31.40 14.55
C ALA A 140 -22.54 -32.12 15.74
N ASN A 141 -21.62 -31.45 16.44
CA ASN A 141 -20.98 -32.00 17.63
C ASN A 141 -21.98 -32.24 18.77
N ASN A 142 -22.95 -31.33 18.96
CA ASN A 142 -23.99 -31.48 19.98
C ASN A 142 -24.93 -32.66 19.68
N GLU A 143 -25.27 -32.87 18.41
CA GLU A 143 -26.05 -34.04 17.97
C GLU A 143 -25.29 -35.35 18.23
N LEU A 144 -24.03 -35.43 17.80
CA LEU A 144 -23.17 -36.60 18.04
C LEU A 144 -23.00 -36.89 19.53
N ARG A 145 -22.85 -35.85 20.35
CA ARG A 145 -22.75 -36.00 21.81
C ARG A 145 -24.03 -36.61 22.40
N SER A 146 -25.19 -36.17 21.92
CA SER A 146 -26.48 -36.72 22.34
C SER A 146 -26.63 -38.19 21.95
N GLU A 147 -26.22 -38.55 20.73
CA GLU A 147 -26.23 -39.95 20.26
C GLU A 147 -25.26 -40.83 21.09
N ILE A 148 -24.05 -40.35 21.36
CA ILE A 148 -23.07 -41.04 22.20
C ILE A 148 -23.65 -41.32 23.59
N ASP A 149 -24.36 -40.36 24.18
CA ASP A 149 -24.93 -40.54 25.51
C ASP A 149 -26.11 -41.55 25.50
N GLN A 150 -26.90 -41.59 24.43
CA GLN A 150 -27.89 -42.65 24.22
C GLN A 150 -27.25 -44.03 24.08
N GLN A 151 -26.19 -44.14 23.28
CA GLN A 151 -25.45 -45.39 23.08
C GLN A 151 -24.82 -45.90 24.38
N LYS A 152 -24.27 -45.01 25.22
CA LYS A 152 -23.76 -45.37 26.55
C LYS A 152 -24.86 -45.96 27.44
N LEU A 153 -26.05 -45.38 27.43
CA LEU A 153 -27.18 -45.88 28.23
C LEU A 153 -27.58 -47.29 27.79
N LEU A 154 -27.70 -47.51 26.48
CA LEU A 154 -27.99 -48.83 25.91
C LEU A 154 -26.91 -49.85 26.26
N LEU A 155 -25.63 -49.47 26.16
CA LEU A 155 -24.52 -50.34 26.52
C LEU A 155 -24.63 -50.78 27.99
N GLN A 156 -24.84 -49.84 28.92
CA GLN A 156 -25.01 -50.15 30.35
C GLN A 156 -26.18 -51.10 30.62
N GLU A 157 -27.30 -50.93 29.91
CA GLU A 157 -28.43 -51.86 30.04
C GLU A 157 -28.09 -53.26 29.53
N THR A 158 -27.39 -53.36 28.39
CA THR A 158 -26.99 -54.65 27.82
C THR A 158 -25.96 -55.37 28.70
N GLU A 159 -25.00 -54.64 29.27
CA GLU A 159 -24.03 -55.16 30.23
C GLU A 159 -24.73 -55.74 31.46
N ARG A 160 -25.69 -54.99 32.03
CA ARG A 160 -26.50 -55.45 33.18
C ARG A 160 -27.31 -56.71 32.85
N LYS A 161 -27.93 -56.77 31.66
CA LYS A 161 -28.68 -57.95 31.21
C LYS A 161 -27.75 -59.16 31.04
N LEU A 162 -26.58 -58.97 30.45
CA LEU A 162 -25.58 -60.01 30.26
C LEU A 162 -25.07 -60.56 31.60
N GLU A 163 -24.80 -59.69 32.57
CA GLU A 163 -24.37 -60.10 33.91
C GLU A 163 -25.43 -60.93 34.64
N ASN A 164 -26.71 -60.53 34.52
CA ASN A 164 -27.85 -61.31 35.03
C ASN A 164 -28.02 -62.68 34.36
N LEU A 165 -27.71 -62.79 33.06
CA LEU A 165 -27.75 -64.07 32.35
C LEU A 165 -26.60 -64.98 32.77
N LYS A 166 -25.40 -64.42 32.92
CA LYS A 166 -24.21 -65.15 33.40
C LYS A 166 -24.46 -65.74 34.79
N SER A 167 -25.01 -64.96 35.72
CA SER A 167 -25.28 -65.42 37.08
C SER A 167 -26.33 -66.54 37.14
N LYS A 168 -27.33 -66.53 36.25
CA LYS A 168 -28.32 -67.60 36.12
C LYS A 168 -27.79 -68.88 35.48
N SER A 169 -26.76 -68.80 34.64
CA SER A 169 -26.15 -69.96 33.97
C SER A 169 -25.15 -70.74 34.84
N THR A 170 -24.74 -70.17 35.98
CA THR A 170 -23.77 -70.76 36.92
C THR A 170 -24.38 -71.60 38.05
N TYR A 171 -25.68 -71.92 37.98
CA TYR A 171 -26.38 -72.84 38.88
C TYR A 171 -26.83 -74.11 38.16
#